data_AF-A0A5Q0GX72-F1
#
_entry.id   AF-A0A5Q0GX72-F1
#
_cell.length_a   1.000
_cell.length_b   1.000
_cell.length_c   1.000
_cell.angle_alpha   90.00
_cell.angle_beta   90.00
_cell.angle_gamma   90.00
#
_symmetry.space_group_name_H-M   'P 1'
#
loop_
_entity.id
_entity.type
_entity.pdbx_description
1 polymer ?
#
loop_
_entity_poly.entity_id
_entity_poly.type
_entity_poly.pdbx_seq_one_letter_code
_entity_poly.pdbx_strand_id
1 'polypeptide(L)'
;MFVPARHLLRIPDRRRGHNHRDEGPTRCPSPGTAHVRATPGAAVRAGRNSWARLAVHGGGKPVSAPPADDRPAGRALVLCLDGTRNEPETGTTNVARVFDLAVKDERQLVYYDPGVGTMGSRAAATRFGKALTRFAGLVVGFGIKDKVEDAYRFLVHHYRRGDRIYVFGFSRGAYTARALVGMIRTVGLLRPGADNLVPYALKLYTRGGNRKRTEEQERAFWDLCTRFEARFGNPDFPPRLGRQVEFLGVWDTVKSVGWLNWRARYEQAHWPFTRKLPNVGRGRHALALDERRRHYEDYRFDPAQVGRGGGRLREMWFPGVHSDVGGTPPDDHRLADIALKWIVDEAVAVGLRVDGNAYREHVSVLPGQDLPADHALGRIHPNKAAWALLGLGWHRRTAGDGDEVHPSVHDRVDATRDDPRPYRPPVPLGQAATSR
;
A
#
# COMPACT_ATOMS: atom_id res chain seq x y z
N MET A 1 -34.11 21.89 -46.73
CA MET A 1 -33.34 23.01 -46.14
C MET A 1 -31.89 22.54 -46.03
N PHE A 2 -31.09 22.98 -47.02
CA PHE A 2 -29.62 22.95 -47.25
C PHE A 2 -28.70 21.79 -46.86
N VAL A 3 -28.14 21.18 -47.92
CA VAL A 3 -26.78 20.59 -48.09
C VAL A 3 -26.38 20.91 -49.56
N PRO A 4 -25.11 20.91 -50.01
CA PRO A 4 -23.92 21.71 -49.65
C PRO A 4 -23.26 22.40 -50.89
N ALA A 5 -22.17 23.16 -50.72
CA ALA A 5 -21.22 23.41 -51.83
C ALA A 5 -19.78 23.65 -51.33
N ARG A 6 -18.84 22.95 -51.98
CA ARG A 6 -17.38 23.00 -51.82
C ARG A 6 -16.80 24.18 -52.62
N HIS A 7 -15.72 24.80 -52.14
CA HIS A 7 -14.74 25.45 -53.03
C HIS A 7 -13.30 25.14 -52.60
N LEU A 8 -12.53 24.74 -53.61
CA LEU A 8 -11.10 24.44 -53.67
C LEU A 8 -10.27 25.71 -53.97
N LEU A 9 -8.93 25.54 -53.89
CA LEU A 9 -7.81 26.34 -54.49
C LEU A 9 -7.18 27.40 -53.56
N ARG A 10 -5.87 27.67 -53.55
CA ARG A 10 -4.61 27.03 -54.02
C ARG A 10 -3.47 27.93 -53.47
N ILE A 11 -2.31 27.36 -53.18
CA ILE A 11 -1.05 28.02 -52.79
C ILE A 11 -0.48 28.83 -53.98
N PRO A 12 0.36 29.86 -53.76
CA PRO A 12 1.67 29.79 -54.43
C PRO A 12 2.87 30.20 -53.57
N ASP A 13 3.91 29.39 -53.76
CA ASP A 13 5.33 29.55 -53.39
C ASP A 13 6.02 30.55 -54.33
N ARG A 14 7.01 31.31 -53.83
CA ARG A 14 8.06 31.93 -54.66
C ARG A 14 9.39 32.02 -53.90
N ARG A 15 10.30 31.13 -54.31
CA ARG A 15 11.77 31.28 -54.24
C ARG A 15 12.31 32.32 -55.23
N ARG A 16 13.49 32.87 -54.91
CA ARG A 16 14.71 33.18 -55.73
C ARG A 16 15.44 34.35 -55.06
N GLY A 17 16.77 34.42 -54.92
CA GLY A 17 17.89 33.60 -55.36
C GLY A 17 19.17 34.47 -55.42
N HIS A 18 20.33 33.84 -55.14
CA HIS A 18 21.72 34.26 -55.45
C HIS A 18 22.31 35.48 -54.70
N ASN A 19 23.61 35.56 -54.36
CA ASN A 19 24.79 35.02 -55.02
C ASN A 19 26.01 34.89 -54.07
N HIS A 20 26.96 34.03 -54.47
CA HIS A 20 28.29 33.76 -53.88
C HIS A 20 29.25 34.97 -53.88
N ARG A 21 30.24 35.01 -52.96
CA ARG A 21 31.68 34.82 -53.25
C ARG A 21 32.59 34.87 -52.03
N ASP A 22 33.76 34.27 -52.25
CA ASP A 22 34.88 33.85 -51.39
C ASP A 22 35.63 34.97 -50.65
N GLU A 23 36.33 34.61 -49.55
CA GLU A 23 37.81 34.70 -49.42
C GLU A 23 38.30 34.14 -48.07
N GLY A 24 39.46 33.46 -48.08
CA GLY A 24 40.09 32.82 -46.92
C GLY A 24 41.07 33.74 -46.15
N PRO A 25 42.14 33.20 -45.53
CA PRO A 25 42.16 32.81 -44.11
C PRO A 25 43.18 33.62 -43.28
N THR A 26 42.95 33.87 -41.98
CA THR A 26 44.03 34.30 -41.06
C THR A 26 43.84 33.88 -39.59
N ARG A 27 44.75 32.99 -39.17
CA ARG A 27 45.48 32.83 -37.88
C ARG A 27 44.83 33.22 -36.54
N CYS A 28 44.86 32.28 -35.60
CA CYS A 28 44.82 32.46 -34.14
C CYS A 28 45.92 33.43 -33.64
N PRO A 29 45.67 34.11 -32.52
CA PRO A 29 46.37 33.71 -31.29
C PRO A 29 45.50 33.77 -30.01
N SER A 30 45.76 32.86 -29.07
CA SER A 30 45.41 33.01 -27.64
C SER A 30 46.39 34.01 -26.99
N PRO A 31 46.04 34.77 -25.92
CA PRO A 31 45.87 34.20 -24.57
C PRO A 31 44.91 34.95 -23.61
N GLY A 32 44.61 34.34 -22.45
CA GLY A 32 44.59 35.06 -21.15
C GLY A 32 43.28 35.66 -20.62
N THR A 33 42.57 34.87 -19.81
CA THR A 33 41.90 35.21 -18.53
C THR A 33 41.41 36.65 -18.25
N ALA A 34 40.09 36.79 -18.08
CA ALA A 34 39.50 37.67 -17.05
C ALA A 34 38.10 37.17 -16.64
N HIS A 35 37.91 36.94 -15.35
CA HIS A 35 36.66 36.55 -14.71
C HIS A 35 35.59 37.64 -14.83
N VAL A 36 34.38 37.28 -15.27
CA VAL A 36 33.16 38.06 -15.01
C VAL A 36 32.15 37.17 -14.28
N ARG A 37 31.85 37.61 -13.06
CA ARG A 37 30.93 36.99 -12.10
C ARG A 37 29.51 37.35 -12.50
N ALA A 38 28.71 36.37 -12.93
CA ALA A 38 27.28 36.53 -13.11
C ALA A 38 26.54 36.07 -11.84
N THR A 39 25.83 36.99 -11.20
CA THR A 39 24.86 36.73 -10.12
C THR A 39 23.60 36.05 -10.67
N PRO A 40 23.14 34.92 -10.10
CA PRO A 40 21.81 34.40 -10.40
C PRO A 40 20.77 34.98 -9.45
N GLY A 41 19.70 35.53 -10.04
CA GLY A 41 18.49 35.92 -9.34
C GLY A 41 17.65 34.70 -8.88
N ALA A 42 17.07 34.87 -7.69
CA ALA A 42 15.84 34.28 -7.19
C ALA A 42 15.54 32.80 -7.51
N ALA A 43 16.16 31.89 -6.75
CA ALA A 43 15.66 30.53 -6.58
C ALA A 43 14.54 30.51 -5.53
N VAL A 44 13.37 30.02 -5.95
CA VAL A 44 12.22 29.72 -5.10
C VAL A 44 12.62 28.70 -4.04
N ARG A 45 12.38 29.07 -2.78
CA ARG A 45 12.82 28.40 -1.57
C ARG A 45 12.03 27.09 -1.37
N ALA A 46 12.55 25.98 -1.90
CA ALA A 46 12.09 24.65 -1.53
C ALA A 46 12.44 24.38 -0.06
N GLY A 47 11.40 24.22 0.77
CA GLY A 47 11.52 23.94 2.19
C GLY A 47 12.34 22.68 2.44
N ARG A 48 13.44 22.85 3.18
CA ARG A 48 14.24 21.75 3.73
C ARG A 48 13.40 21.00 4.76
N ASN A 49 12.87 19.84 4.39
CA ASN A 49 12.30 18.90 5.36
C ASN A 49 13.45 18.12 6.01
N SER A 50 13.76 18.49 7.25
CA SER A 50 14.68 17.82 8.14
C SER A 50 14.10 16.49 8.65
N TRP A 51 14.29 15.41 7.89
CA TRP A 51 14.07 14.03 8.39
C TRP A 51 15.16 13.04 7.92
N ALA A 52 16.26 13.54 7.36
CA ALA A 52 17.45 12.73 7.08
C ALA A 52 18.28 12.57 8.36
N ARG A 53 17.81 11.75 9.31
CA ARG A 53 18.58 11.10 10.40
C ARG A 53 17.63 10.23 11.23
N LEU A 54 17.21 9.11 10.64
CA LEU A 54 16.76 7.94 11.38
C LEU A 54 17.46 6.73 10.75
N ALA A 55 18.21 6.06 11.62
CA ALA A 55 19.28 5.08 11.43
C ALA A 55 19.34 4.30 10.10
N VAL A 56 20.49 4.41 9.44
CA VAL A 56 21.03 3.35 8.58
C VAL A 56 21.47 2.22 9.51
N HIS A 57 20.57 1.27 9.80
CA HIS A 57 20.99 -0.06 10.26
C HIS A 57 21.43 -0.83 9.01
N GLY A 58 22.64 -0.54 8.54
CA GLY A 58 23.25 -1.19 7.38
C GLY A 58 24.43 -2.01 7.84
N GLY A 59 24.20 -3.30 8.12
CA GLY A 59 25.27 -4.21 8.54
C GLY A 59 24.95 -5.69 8.31
N GLY A 60 23.68 -6.06 8.10
CA GLY A 60 23.31 -7.42 7.76
C GLY A 60 23.51 -7.71 6.28
N LYS A 61 23.88 -8.96 5.96
CA LYS A 61 23.83 -9.41 4.56
C LYS A 61 22.37 -9.40 4.10
N PRO A 62 22.05 -8.80 2.93
CA PRO A 62 20.71 -8.85 2.37
C PRO A 62 20.24 -10.30 2.20
N VAL A 63 19.03 -10.60 2.66
CA VAL A 63 18.35 -11.88 2.46
C VAL A 63 17.25 -11.68 1.42
N SER A 64 17.28 -12.49 0.37
CA SER A 64 16.24 -12.55 -0.68
C SER A 64 16.30 -13.90 -1.38
N ALA A 65 15.16 -14.49 -1.74
CA ALA A 65 15.16 -15.61 -2.68
C ALA A 65 15.44 -15.08 -4.11
N PRO A 66 16.16 -15.83 -4.96
CA PRO A 66 16.19 -15.53 -6.38
C PRO A 66 14.75 -15.53 -6.94
N PRO A 67 14.40 -14.63 -7.87
CA PRO A 67 13.10 -14.65 -8.52
C PRO A 67 12.74 -16.03 -9.06
N ALA A 68 11.54 -16.51 -8.75
CA ALA A 68 11.03 -17.78 -9.28
C ALA A 68 10.63 -17.71 -10.78
N ASP A 69 10.84 -16.58 -11.45
CA ASP A 69 10.51 -16.42 -12.88
C ASP A 69 11.65 -15.80 -13.68
N ASP A 70 11.59 -16.03 -15.00
CA ASP A 70 12.59 -15.60 -15.98
C ASP A 70 12.51 -14.10 -16.33
N ARG A 71 11.73 -13.28 -15.59
CA ARG A 71 11.64 -11.85 -15.90
C ARG A 71 12.99 -11.18 -15.59
N PRO A 72 13.50 -10.32 -16.49
CA PRO A 72 14.74 -9.59 -16.27
C PRO A 72 14.70 -8.84 -14.93
N ALA A 73 15.84 -8.83 -14.24
CA ALA A 73 15.98 -8.28 -12.89
C ALA A 73 15.79 -6.76 -12.87
N GLY A 74 14.54 -6.30 -12.78
CA GLY A 74 14.21 -4.92 -12.43
C GLY A 74 14.35 -4.67 -10.93
N ARG A 75 14.34 -3.40 -10.54
CA ARG A 75 14.46 -2.99 -9.13
C ARG A 75 13.16 -3.26 -8.39
N ALA A 76 13.22 -3.27 -7.06
CA ALA A 76 12.03 -3.30 -6.22
C ALA A 76 11.58 -1.87 -5.85
N LEU A 77 10.29 -1.58 -6.03
CA LEU A 77 9.63 -0.39 -5.50
C LEU A 77 8.69 -0.85 -4.37
N VAL A 78 9.05 -0.53 -3.13
CA VAL A 78 8.35 -0.98 -1.93
C VAL A 78 7.55 0.17 -1.35
N LEU A 79 6.24 0.00 -1.20
CA LEU A 79 5.34 1.02 -0.65
C LEU A 79 4.76 0.52 0.67
N CYS A 80 5.10 1.20 1.76
CA CYS A 80 4.66 0.89 3.12
C CYS A 80 3.60 1.92 3.53
N LEU A 81 2.32 1.53 3.49
CA LEU A 81 1.19 2.42 3.72
C LEU A 81 0.55 2.14 5.07
N ASP A 82 0.81 3.00 6.05
CA ASP A 82 0.40 2.77 7.42
C ASP A 82 -1.01 3.32 7.71
N GLY A 83 -1.74 2.64 8.59
CA GLY A 83 -3.12 2.96 8.95
C GLY A 83 -3.27 3.84 10.19
N THR A 84 -2.25 3.88 11.05
CA THR A 84 -2.25 4.59 12.33
C THR A 84 -0.92 5.32 12.50
N ARG A 85 -0.90 6.42 13.26
CA ARG A 85 0.36 7.09 13.58
C ARG A 85 1.15 6.20 14.54
N ASN A 86 2.40 5.87 14.20
CA ASN A 86 3.33 5.23 15.12
C ASN A 86 3.76 6.25 16.18
N GLU A 87 3.06 6.28 17.31
CA GLU A 87 3.49 7.00 18.51
C GLU A 87 4.28 6.01 19.39
N PRO A 88 5.39 6.43 20.05
CA PRO A 88 6.16 5.56 20.93
C PRO A 88 5.32 4.86 22.01
N GLU A 89 4.23 5.50 22.43
CA GLU A 89 3.30 4.99 23.45
C GLU A 89 2.38 3.86 22.94
N THR A 90 2.25 3.67 21.62
CA THR A 90 1.34 2.69 21.01
C THR A 90 2.04 1.50 20.38
N GLY A 91 3.38 1.48 20.40
CA GLY A 91 4.19 0.49 19.70
C GLY A 91 4.30 0.74 18.19
N THR A 92 5.05 -0.12 17.51
CA THR A 92 5.39 -0.01 16.08
C THR A 92 4.53 -0.94 15.24
N THR A 93 3.94 -0.47 14.14
CA THR A 93 3.15 -1.34 13.24
C THR A 93 4.03 -2.30 12.45
N ASN A 94 3.44 -3.41 11.96
CA ASN A 94 4.13 -4.32 11.06
C ASN A 94 4.51 -3.64 9.73
N VAL A 95 3.83 -2.58 9.32
CA VAL A 95 4.20 -1.77 8.15
C VAL A 95 5.48 -0.98 8.39
N ALA A 96 5.63 -0.35 9.55
CA ALA A 96 6.87 0.33 9.91
C ALA A 96 8.02 -0.67 10.09
N ARG A 97 7.75 -1.85 10.66
CA ARG A 97 8.75 -2.93 10.72
C ARG A 97 9.18 -3.34 9.31
N VAL A 98 8.27 -3.55 8.36
CA VAL A 98 8.69 -3.81 6.95
C VAL A 98 9.55 -2.69 6.39
N PHE A 99 9.23 -1.43 6.69
CA PHE A 99 10.07 -0.30 6.28
C PHE A 99 11.48 -0.40 6.87
N ASP A 100 11.61 -0.73 8.16
CA ASP A 100 12.90 -0.89 8.83
C ASP A 100 13.69 -2.08 8.25
N LEU A 101 13.02 -3.21 8.04
CA LEU A 101 13.57 -4.44 7.49
C LEU A 101 14.05 -4.33 6.04
N ALA A 102 13.36 -3.53 5.21
CA ALA A 102 13.65 -3.44 3.80
C ALA A 102 15.02 -2.78 3.55
N VAL A 103 15.87 -3.42 2.74
CA VAL A 103 17.13 -2.83 2.24
C VAL A 103 16.81 -1.59 1.40
N LYS A 104 17.58 -0.51 1.59
CA LYS A 104 17.37 0.78 0.91
C LYS A 104 18.62 1.09 0.08
N ASP A 105 18.57 0.79 -1.22
CA ASP A 105 19.67 1.03 -2.15
C ASP A 105 19.15 1.25 -3.58
N GLU A 106 20.05 1.38 -4.55
CA GLU A 106 19.68 1.62 -5.95
C GLU A 106 18.85 0.49 -6.59
N ARG A 107 18.84 -0.71 -5.99
CA ARG A 107 18.07 -1.88 -6.46
C ARG A 107 16.75 -2.05 -5.71
N GLN A 108 16.55 -1.35 -4.59
CA GLN A 108 15.29 -1.38 -3.84
C GLN A 108 14.99 0.00 -3.22
N LEU A 109 14.00 0.69 -3.80
CA LEU A 109 13.49 1.97 -3.28
C LEU A 109 12.32 1.71 -2.36
N VAL A 110 12.32 2.34 -1.18
CA VAL A 110 11.30 2.13 -0.15
C VAL A 110 10.62 3.45 0.19
N TYR A 111 9.31 3.49 -0.01
CA TYR A 111 8.41 4.60 0.33
C TYR A 111 7.63 4.25 1.60
N TYR A 112 7.54 5.20 2.53
CA TYR A 112 6.73 5.06 3.75
C TYR A 112 5.76 6.23 3.89
N ASP A 113 4.49 5.89 4.07
CA ASP A 113 3.41 6.83 4.35
C ASP A 113 2.94 6.65 5.80
N PRO A 114 3.16 7.63 6.69
CA PRO A 114 2.71 7.54 8.06
C PRO A 114 1.18 7.59 8.11
N GLY A 115 0.56 6.78 8.97
CA GLY A 115 -0.89 6.74 9.16
C GLY A 115 -1.50 8.12 9.46
N VAL A 116 -2.80 8.28 9.17
CA VAL A 116 -3.48 9.56 9.46
C VAL A 116 -3.43 9.84 10.97
N GLY A 117 -2.76 10.93 11.32
CA GLY A 117 -2.62 11.39 12.70
C GLY A 117 -3.93 11.96 13.23
N THR A 118 -4.20 11.65 14.49
CA THR A 118 -5.20 12.34 15.30
C THR A 118 -4.73 13.78 15.49
N MET A 119 -5.35 14.76 14.81
CA MET A 119 -5.18 16.15 15.24
C MET A 119 -5.88 16.28 16.60
N GLY A 120 -5.12 16.10 17.67
CA GLY A 120 -5.55 16.46 19.01
C GLY A 120 -5.75 17.97 19.03
N SER A 121 -6.99 18.41 19.17
CA SER A 121 -7.28 19.79 19.52
C SER A 121 -6.52 20.09 20.82
N ARG A 122 -5.64 21.08 20.78
CA ARG A 122 -4.90 21.60 21.95
C ARG A 122 -5.82 22.17 23.06
N ALA A 123 -7.14 22.02 22.93
CA ALA A 123 -8.15 22.66 23.78
C ALA A 123 -8.83 21.73 24.81
N ALA A 124 -8.63 20.40 24.78
CA ALA A 124 -9.28 19.51 25.74
C ALA A 124 -8.37 19.20 26.94
N ALA A 125 -8.55 19.94 28.05
CA ALA A 125 -7.70 19.85 29.24
C ALA A 125 -7.95 18.60 30.13
N THR A 126 -9.06 17.87 29.96
CA THR A 126 -9.42 16.72 30.81
C THR A 126 -9.06 15.36 30.18
N ARG A 127 -8.72 14.35 31.00
CA ARG A 127 -8.44 12.96 30.54
C ARG A 127 -9.60 12.35 29.73
N PHE A 128 -10.84 12.61 30.15
CA PHE A 128 -12.05 12.18 29.43
C PHE A 128 -12.21 12.95 28.11
N GLY A 129 -11.93 14.27 28.12
CA GLY A 129 -11.93 15.11 26.94
C GLY A 129 -10.87 14.70 25.90
N LYS A 130 -9.67 14.29 26.33
CA LYS A 130 -8.59 13.77 25.46
C LYS A 130 -8.95 12.42 24.82
N ALA A 131 -9.62 11.52 25.55
CA ALA A 131 -10.10 10.26 24.99
C ALA A 131 -11.19 10.55 23.94
N LEU A 132 -12.19 11.35 24.29
CA LEU A 132 -13.28 11.72 23.37
C LEU A 132 -12.78 12.53 22.17
N THR A 133 -11.77 13.41 22.30
CA THR A 133 -11.17 14.14 21.18
C THR A 133 -10.22 13.30 20.35
N ARG A 134 -9.50 12.32 20.93
CA ARG A 134 -8.79 11.29 20.13
C ARG A 134 -9.76 10.49 19.27
N PHE A 135 -10.97 10.24 19.78
CA PHE A 135 -12.05 9.59 19.05
C PHE A 135 -12.76 10.54 18.06
N ALA A 136 -13.05 11.79 18.45
CA ALA A 136 -13.69 12.83 17.63
C ALA A 136 -12.80 13.32 16.48
N GLY A 137 -11.49 13.34 16.67
CA GLY A 137 -10.48 13.63 15.65
C GLY A 137 -10.35 12.54 14.58
N LEU A 138 -11.10 11.44 14.69
CA LEU A 138 -11.27 10.41 13.64
C LEU A 138 -12.29 10.84 12.58
N VAL A 139 -12.31 12.13 12.18
CA VAL A 139 -13.04 12.58 11.00
C VAL A 139 -12.33 12.04 9.76
N VAL A 140 -12.69 10.80 9.46
CA VAL A 140 -12.01 9.88 8.56
C VAL A 140 -12.78 9.83 7.24
N GLY A 141 -12.14 10.37 6.21
CA GLY A 141 -12.61 10.43 4.82
C GLY A 141 -11.71 11.32 3.96
N PHE A 142 -11.14 12.38 4.55
CA PHE A 142 -10.35 13.41 3.87
C PHE A 142 -8.86 13.08 3.63
N GLY A 143 -8.37 11.88 3.94
CA GLY A 143 -6.92 11.57 3.82
C GLY A 143 -6.53 10.38 2.93
N ILE A 144 -7.46 9.44 2.64
CA ILE A 144 -7.13 8.28 1.79
C ILE A 144 -6.83 8.73 0.36
N LYS A 145 -7.56 9.73 -0.14
CA LYS A 145 -7.33 10.32 -1.45
C LYS A 145 -5.88 10.78 -1.59
N ASP A 146 -5.43 11.64 -0.70
CA ASP A 146 -4.10 12.24 -0.79
C ASP A 146 -3.02 11.16 -0.70
N LYS A 147 -3.19 10.18 0.20
CA LYS A 147 -2.28 9.03 0.33
C LYS A 147 -2.20 8.17 -0.93
N VAL A 148 -3.34 7.89 -1.57
CA VAL A 148 -3.37 7.15 -2.84
C VAL A 148 -2.69 7.97 -3.93
N GLU A 149 -2.94 9.27 -4.02
CA GLU A 149 -2.28 10.13 -5.00
C GLU A 149 -0.78 10.21 -4.78
N ASP A 150 -0.31 10.35 -3.54
CA ASP A 150 1.12 10.47 -3.21
C ASP A 150 1.87 9.16 -3.47
N ALA A 151 1.30 8.02 -3.06
CA ALA A 151 1.87 6.71 -3.38
C ALA A 151 1.86 6.43 -4.90
N TYR A 152 0.84 6.89 -5.63
CA TYR A 152 0.78 6.78 -7.08
C TYR A 152 1.82 7.69 -7.76
N ARG A 153 2.01 8.93 -7.28
CA ARG A 153 3.06 9.85 -7.76
C ARG A 153 4.46 9.26 -7.56
N PHE A 154 4.72 8.64 -6.41
CA PHE A 154 5.98 7.93 -6.17
C PHE A 154 6.24 6.88 -7.27
N LEU A 155 5.23 6.08 -7.62
CA LEU A 155 5.37 5.12 -8.72
C LEU A 155 5.62 5.82 -10.07
N VAL A 156 4.89 6.89 -10.38
CA VAL A 156 5.06 7.66 -11.63
C VAL A 156 6.48 8.22 -11.76
N HIS A 157 7.08 8.69 -10.66
CA HIS A 157 8.42 9.27 -10.66
C HIS A 157 9.54 8.23 -10.71
N HIS A 158 9.33 7.07 -10.11
CA HIS A 158 10.42 6.12 -9.86
C HIS A 158 10.39 4.87 -10.74
N TYR A 159 9.24 4.52 -11.33
CA TYR A 159 9.12 3.31 -12.14
C TYR A 159 10.01 3.34 -13.38
N ARG A 160 10.80 2.29 -13.53
CA ARG A 160 11.54 1.95 -14.75
C ARG A 160 11.05 0.60 -15.29
N ARG A 161 11.22 0.39 -16.59
CA ARG A 161 10.86 -0.86 -17.26
C ARG A 161 11.38 -2.06 -16.49
N GLY A 162 10.48 -2.97 -16.11
CA GLY A 162 10.81 -4.21 -15.40
C GLY A 162 10.84 -4.10 -13.87
N ASP A 163 10.71 -2.90 -13.29
CA ASP A 163 10.62 -2.74 -11.84
C ASP A 163 9.43 -3.53 -11.27
N ARG A 164 9.61 -4.07 -10.06
CA ARG A 164 8.64 -4.89 -9.33
C ARG A 164 8.04 -4.10 -8.18
N ILE A 165 6.73 -4.03 -8.12
CA ILE A 165 6.01 -3.22 -7.10
C ILE A 165 5.56 -4.12 -5.95
N TYR A 166 5.97 -3.77 -4.74
CA TYR A 166 5.57 -4.41 -3.48
C TYR A 166 4.76 -3.41 -2.67
N VAL A 167 3.56 -3.78 -2.23
CA VAL A 167 2.70 -2.89 -1.44
C VAL A 167 2.36 -3.55 -0.12
N PHE A 168 2.58 -2.83 0.96
CA PHE A 168 2.30 -3.25 2.32
C PHE A 168 1.31 -2.29 2.98
N GLY A 169 0.40 -2.81 3.79
CA GLY A 169 -0.45 -1.93 4.58
C GLY A 169 -1.14 -2.62 5.75
N PHE A 170 -1.47 -1.83 6.77
CA PHE A 170 -2.18 -2.30 7.96
C PHE A 170 -3.44 -1.48 8.18
N SER A 171 -4.55 -2.11 8.56
CA SER A 171 -5.78 -1.42 8.95
C SER A 171 -6.34 -0.54 7.82
N ARG A 172 -6.39 0.78 8.03
CA ARG A 172 -6.75 1.78 7.01
C ARG A 172 -5.69 1.91 5.92
N GLY A 173 -4.42 1.70 6.28
CA GLY A 173 -3.29 1.65 5.37
C GLY A 173 -3.41 0.45 4.43
N ALA A 174 -3.89 -0.70 4.91
CA ALA A 174 -4.23 -1.85 4.07
C ALA A 174 -5.35 -1.53 3.07
N TYR A 175 -6.36 -0.78 3.49
CA TYR A 175 -7.42 -0.32 2.59
C TYR A 175 -6.90 0.69 1.54
N THR A 176 -5.98 1.56 1.94
CA THR A 176 -5.26 2.51 1.06
C THR A 176 -4.38 1.77 0.05
N ALA A 177 -3.64 0.74 0.49
CA ALA A 177 -2.86 -0.14 -0.37
C ALA A 177 -3.73 -0.82 -1.42
N ARG A 178 -4.86 -1.39 -1.01
CA ARG A 178 -5.83 -2.00 -1.94
C ARG A 178 -6.42 -0.98 -2.90
N ALA A 179 -6.65 0.26 -2.46
CA ALA A 179 -7.14 1.34 -3.32
C ALA A 179 -6.09 1.78 -4.35
N LEU A 180 -4.81 1.88 -3.95
CA LEU A 180 -3.70 2.12 -4.87
C LEU A 180 -3.60 1.01 -5.93
N VAL A 181 -3.62 -0.26 -5.52
CA VAL A 181 -3.57 -1.39 -6.46
C VAL A 181 -4.79 -1.38 -7.40
N GLY A 182 -5.97 -1.04 -6.87
CA GLY A 182 -7.19 -0.85 -7.65
C GLY A 182 -7.10 0.31 -8.65
N MET A 183 -6.45 1.42 -8.28
CA MET A 183 -6.19 2.54 -9.17
C MET A 183 -5.27 2.12 -10.30
N ILE A 184 -4.12 1.50 -10.00
CA ILE A 184 -3.16 0.97 -10.98
C ILE A 184 -3.86 0.02 -11.95
N ARG A 185 -4.72 -0.88 -11.45
CA ARG A 185 -5.54 -1.78 -12.27
C ARG A 185 -6.43 -1.03 -13.26
N THR A 186 -7.04 0.08 -12.85
CA THR A 186 -8.05 0.78 -13.62
C THR A 186 -7.45 1.73 -14.66
N VAL A 187 -6.40 2.47 -14.29
CA VAL A 187 -5.86 3.55 -15.14
C VAL A 187 -4.43 3.31 -15.62
N GLY A 188 -3.81 2.20 -15.23
CA GLY A 188 -2.40 1.95 -15.47
C GLY A 188 -1.50 2.87 -14.62
N LEU A 189 -0.24 3.02 -15.04
CA LEU A 189 0.69 4.00 -14.48
C LEU A 189 0.90 5.13 -15.48
N LEU A 190 0.79 6.38 -15.03
CA LEU A 190 1.09 7.54 -15.87
C LEU A 190 2.58 7.60 -16.22
N ARG A 191 2.90 8.20 -17.36
CA ARG A 191 4.30 8.48 -17.74
C ARG A 191 4.92 9.53 -16.82
N PRO A 192 6.26 9.51 -16.64
CA PRO A 192 6.97 10.57 -15.94
C PRO A 192 6.63 11.96 -16.52
N GLY A 193 6.40 12.95 -15.64
CA GLY A 193 6.04 14.32 -16.01
C GLY A 193 4.53 14.58 -16.20
N ALA A 194 3.68 13.57 -16.06
CA ALA A 194 2.22 13.70 -16.12
C ALA A 194 1.56 13.90 -14.73
N ASP A 195 2.28 14.45 -13.76
CA ASP A 195 1.84 14.62 -12.37
C ASP A 195 0.53 15.40 -12.21
N ASN A 196 0.35 16.42 -13.04
CA ASN A 196 -0.87 17.22 -13.10
C ASN A 196 -2.11 16.41 -13.51
N LEU A 197 -1.93 15.21 -14.08
CA LEU A 197 -3.02 14.30 -14.46
C LEU A 197 -3.39 13.30 -13.37
N VAL A 198 -2.63 13.18 -12.28
CA VAL A 198 -2.94 12.26 -11.17
C VAL A 198 -4.35 12.47 -10.59
N PRO A 199 -4.82 13.71 -10.35
CA PRO A 199 -6.20 13.93 -9.88
C PRO A 199 -7.26 13.43 -10.88
N TYR A 200 -6.99 13.50 -12.18
CA TYR A 200 -7.88 12.99 -13.22
C TYR A 200 -7.88 11.47 -13.27
N ALA A 201 -6.71 10.84 -13.13
CA ALA A 201 -6.58 9.39 -13.01
C ALA A 201 -7.35 8.86 -11.79
N LEU A 202 -7.24 9.54 -10.64
CA LEU A 202 -8.00 9.19 -9.44
C LEU A 202 -9.51 9.38 -9.62
N LYS A 203 -9.93 10.47 -10.29
CA LYS A 203 -11.34 10.70 -10.64
C LYS A 203 -11.89 9.61 -11.55
N LEU A 204 -11.09 9.13 -12.51
CA LEU A 204 -11.47 8.02 -13.38
C LEU A 204 -11.57 6.70 -12.61
N TYR A 205 -10.60 6.43 -11.73
CA TYR A 205 -10.62 5.28 -10.84
C TYR A 205 -11.88 5.24 -9.96
N THR A 206 -12.17 6.33 -9.22
CA THR A 206 -13.35 6.41 -8.32
C THR A 206 -14.69 6.24 -9.05
N ARG A 207 -14.77 6.62 -10.34
CA ARG A 207 -15.94 6.35 -11.19
C ARG A 207 -16.14 4.86 -11.50
N GLY A 208 -15.10 4.03 -11.39
CA GLY A 208 -15.17 2.59 -11.69
C GLY A 208 -16.06 1.78 -10.73
N GLY A 209 -16.51 2.38 -9.62
CA GLY A 209 -17.35 1.72 -8.63
C GLY A 209 -18.85 1.78 -8.87
N ASN A 210 -19.31 2.38 -9.97
CA ASN A 210 -20.74 2.54 -10.23
C ASN A 210 -21.40 1.20 -10.62
N ARG A 211 -22.03 0.54 -9.65
CA ARG A 211 -22.70 -0.77 -9.81
C ARG A 211 -24.01 -0.72 -10.59
N LYS A 212 -24.50 0.47 -10.98
CA LYS A 212 -25.76 0.66 -11.72
C LYS A 212 -25.55 0.86 -13.22
N ARG A 213 -24.36 0.57 -13.75
CA ARG A 213 -24.10 0.73 -15.18
C ARG A 213 -24.80 -0.34 -16.00
N THR A 214 -25.41 0.08 -17.11
CA THR A 214 -25.76 -0.84 -18.19
C THR A 214 -24.48 -1.43 -18.79
N GLU A 215 -24.60 -2.54 -19.51
CA GLU A 215 -23.44 -3.14 -20.18
C GLU A 215 -22.75 -2.17 -21.15
N GLU A 216 -23.53 -1.33 -21.84
CA GLU A 216 -23.02 -0.30 -22.74
C GLU A 216 -22.22 0.77 -21.99
N GLN A 217 -22.72 1.23 -20.84
CA GLN A 217 -22.02 2.18 -19.99
C GLN A 217 -20.73 1.59 -19.39
N GLU A 218 -20.74 0.30 -19.07
CA GLU A 218 -19.55 -0.42 -18.60
C GLU A 218 -18.50 -0.52 -19.71
N ARG A 219 -18.89 -0.91 -20.94
CA ARG A 219 -18.02 -0.91 -22.12
C ARG A 219 -17.41 0.47 -22.37
N ALA A 220 -18.25 1.51 -22.43
CA ALA A 220 -17.80 2.88 -22.66
C ALA A 220 -16.84 3.39 -21.57
N PHE A 221 -17.04 2.98 -20.31
CA PHE A 221 -16.13 3.30 -19.21
C PHE A 221 -14.75 2.65 -19.41
N TRP A 222 -14.71 1.37 -19.76
CA TRP A 222 -13.44 0.68 -20.01
C TRP A 222 -12.73 1.21 -21.25
N ASP A 223 -13.46 1.56 -22.31
CA ASP A 223 -12.91 2.22 -23.50
C ASP A 223 -12.30 3.60 -23.17
N LEU A 224 -12.97 4.39 -22.32
CA LEU A 224 -12.42 5.65 -21.81
C LEU A 224 -11.12 5.41 -21.05
N CYS A 225 -11.11 4.43 -20.15
CA CYS A 225 -9.88 4.08 -19.44
C CYS A 225 -8.80 3.70 -20.46
N THR A 226 -9.08 2.84 -21.43
CA THR A 226 -8.08 2.34 -22.41
C THR A 226 -7.48 3.49 -23.21
N ARG A 227 -8.31 4.43 -23.68
CA ARG A 227 -7.82 5.63 -24.37
C ARG A 227 -6.99 6.54 -23.46
N PHE A 228 -7.37 6.68 -22.20
CA PHE A 228 -6.61 7.46 -21.22
C PHE A 228 -5.20 6.89 -21.02
N GLU A 229 -5.08 5.57 -20.85
CA GLU A 229 -3.80 4.89 -20.71
C GLU A 229 -2.97 4.93 -22.01
N ALA A 230 -3.60 4.72 -23.17
CA ALA A 230 -2.89 4.83 -24.45
C ALA A 230 -2.31 6.25 -24.67
N ARG A 231 -2.99 7.29 -24.18
CA ARG A 231 -2.58 8.69 -24.37
C ARG A 231 -1.56 9.16 -23.33
N PHE A 232 -1.77 8.82 -22.06
CA PHE A 232 -1.03 9.39 -20.92
C PHE A 232 -0.26 8.36 -20.09
N GLY A 233 -0.47 7.07 -20.36
CA GLY A 233 0.20 5.97 -19.69
C GLY A 233 1.70 5.90 -20.02
N ASN A 234 2.41 5.25 -19.12
CA ASN A 234 3.78 4.85 -19.29
C ASN A 234 3.83 3.61 -20.21
N PRO A 235 4.42 3.70 -21.42
CA PRO A 235 4.49 2.57 -22.36
C PRO A 235 5.34 1.40 -21.85
N ASP A 236 6.23 1.64 -20.88
CA ASP A 236 7.07 0.61 -20.26
C ASP A 236 6.36 -0.11 -19.10
N PHE A 237 5.18 0.36 -18.68
CA PHE A 237 4.42 -0.25 -17.60
C PHE A 237 3.59 -1.45 -18.11
N PRO A 238 3.41 -2.51 -17.30
CA PRO A 238 2.66 -3.68 -17.75
C PRO A 238 1.21 -3.32 -18.13
N PRO A 239 0.68 -3.91 -19.22
CA PRO A 239 -0.66 -3.63 -19.69
C PRO A 239 -1.71 -4.03 -18.65
N ARG A 240 -2.92 -3.49 -18.81
CA ARG A 240 -4.07 -3.91 -17.98
C ARG A 240 -4.27 -5.41 -17.99
N LEU A 241 -4.68 -5.93 -16.83
CA LEU A 241 -4.85 -7.36 -16.57
C LEU A 241 -3.54 -8.16 -16.54
N GLY A 242 -2.39 -7.54 -16.85
CA GLY A 242 -1.08 -8.09 -16.56
C GLY A 242 -0.73 -8.04 -15.07
N ARG A 243 0.38 -8.68 -14.72
CA ARG A 243 0.97 -8.62 -13.37
C ARG A 243 1.66 -7.26 -13.17
N GLN A 244 0.89 -6.28 -12.67
CA GLN A 244 1.36 -4.92 -12.41
C GLN A 244 1.94 -4.75 -11.00
N VAL A 245 1.47 -5.56 -10.04
CA VAL A 245 1.93 -5.56 -8.65
C VAL A 245 2.50 -6.94 -8.33
N GLU A 246 3.75 -6.98 -7.90
CA GLU A 246 4.46 -8.22 -7.60
C GLU A 246 3.89 -8.88 -6.35
N PHE A 247 3.75 -8.09 -5.29
CA PHE A 247 3.32 -8.54 -3.98
C PHE A 247 2.39 -7.52 -3.28
N LEU A 248 1.34 -8.01 -2.63
CA LEU A 248 0.47 -7.24 -1.74
C LEU A 248 0.38 -7.93 -0.38
N GLY A 249 1.01 -7.35 0.64
CA GLY A 249 0.94 -7.82 2.03
C GLY A 249 0.06 -6.91 2.86
N VAL A 250 -1.03 -7.43 3.42
CA VAL A 250 -1.94 -6.62 4.23
C VAL A 250 -2.26 -7.28 5.57
N TRP A 251 -2.24 -6.48 6.63
CA TRP A 251 -2.69 -6.89 7.96
C TRP A 251 -4.04 -6.26 8.26
N ASP A 252 -4.99 -7.11 8.65
CA ASP A 252 -6.33 -6.81 9.15
C ASP A 252 -6.98 -5.57 8.52
N THR A 253 -7.38 -5.69 7.26
CA THR A 253 -7.92 -4.54 6.50
C THR A 253 -9.23 -4.06 7.13
N VAL A 254 -9.34 -2.75 7.40
CA VAL A 254 -10.57 -2.15 7.95
C VAL A 254 -11.04 -1.01 7.05
N LYS A 255 -12.30 -1.09 6.61
CA LYS A 255 -12.97 -0.02 5.87
C LYS A 255 -13.46 1.05 6.83
N SER A 256 -12.59 1.97 7.24
CA SER A 256 -13.00 3.11 8.05
C SER A 256 -13.57 4.20 7.14
N VAL A 257 -14.84 4.13 6.77
CA VAL A 257 -15.49 5.27 6.11
C VAL A 257 -16.71 5.65 6.93
N GLY A 258 -16.65 6.82 7.59
CA GLY A 258 -17.83 7.55 8.06
C GLY A 258 -18.59 7.01 9.27
N TRP A 259 -17.96 6.32 10.23
CA TRP A 259 -18.70 5.94 11.46
C TRP A 259 -18.95 7.12 12.41
N LEU A 260 -18.07 8.13 12.40
CA LEU A 260 -18.21 9.31 13.27
C LEU A 260 -18.85 10.54 12.60
N ASN A 261 -18.94 10.53 11.27
CA ASN A 261 -19.41 11.67 10.51
C ASN A 261 -20.55 11.23 9.59
N TRP A 262 -21.78 11.33 10.10
CA TRP A 262 -23.01 10.90 9.41
C TRP A 262 -23.19 11.60 8.05
N ARG A 263 -22.68 12.83 7.88
CA ARG A 263 -22.61 13.55 6.59
C ARG A 263 -21.56 12.98 5.63
N ALA A 264 -20.41 12.53 6.12
CA ALA A 264 -19.38 11.90 5.30
C ALA A 264 -19.78 10.50 4.80
N ARG A 265 -20.87 9.90 5.33
CA ARG A 265 -21.50 8.71 4.71
C ARG A 265 -22.12 9.03 3.35
N TYR A 266 -22.51 10.27 3.10
CA TYR A 266 -23.11 10.70 1.83
C TYR A 266 -22.08 11.16 0.79
N GLU A 267 -20.89 11.61 1.21
CA GLU A 267 -19.81 12.05 0.30
C GLU A 267 -18.72 10.98 0.04
N GLN A 268 -18.97 9.70 0.37
CA GLN A 268 -17.92 8.68 0.29
C GLN A 268 -17.36 8.54 -1.14
N ALA A 269 -16.08 8.86 -1.31
CA ALA A 269 -15.24 8.31 -2.36
C ALA A 269 -15.27 6.78 -2.21
N HIS A 270 -16.19 6.15 -2.93
CA HIS A 270 -16.26 4.70 -3.02
C HIS A 270 -15.00 4.26 -3.78
N TRP A 271 -14.03 3.64 -3.10
CA TRP A 271 -12.79 3.15 -3.70
C TRP A 271 -13.04 1.77 -4.34
N PRO A 272 -13.21 1.68 -5.68
CA PRO A 272 -13.60 0.43 -6.30
C PRO A 272 -12.45 -0.57 -6.36
N PHE A 273 -12.81 -1.83 -6.63
CA PHE A 273 -11.86 -2.92 -6.88
C PHE A 273 -10.92 -3.26 -5.73
N THR A 274 -11.07 -2.65 -4.56
CA THR A 274 -10.32 -2.93 -3.32
C THR A 274 -10.43 -4.38 -2.82
N ARG A 275 -11.39 -5.17 -3.32
CA ARG A 275 -11.50 -6.62 -3.09
C ARG A 275 -11.10 -7.48 -4.30
N LYS A 276 -11.15 -6.92 -5.51
CA LYS A 276 -10.94 -7.62 -6.79
C LYS A 276 -9.65 -7.11 -7.44
N LEU A 277 -8.54 -7.77 -7.14
CA LEU A 277 -7.18 -7.37 -7.50
C LEU A 277 -6.52 -8.44 -8.40
N PRO A 278 -6.99 -8.60 -9.66
CA PRO A 278 -6.40 -9.56 -10.61
C PRO A 278 -4.96 -9.20 -11.02
N ASN A 279 -4.55 -7.93 -10.87
CA ASN A 279 -3.22 -7.44 -11.25
C ASN A 279 -2.13 -7.70 -10.20
N VAL A 280 -2.46 -8.39 -9.11
CA VAL A 280 -1.54 -8.79 -8.04
C VAL A 280 -1.01 -10.20 -8.30
N GLY A 281 0.32 -10.34 -8.33
CA GLY A 281 1.01 -11.61 -8.49
C GLY A 281 1.01 -12.52 -7.26
N ARG A 282 1.20 -11.96 -6.06
CA ARG A 282 1.05 -12.68 -4.79
C ARG A 282 0.42 -11.77 -3.75
N GLY A 283 -0.75 -12.12 -3.22
CA GLY A 283 -1.47 -11.37 -2.20
C GLY A 283 -1.61 -12.17 -0.91
N ARG A 284 -1.27 -11.56 0.22
CA ARG A 284 -1.36 -12.15 1.57
C ARG A 284 -2.15 -11.22 2.47
N HIS A 285 -3.15 -11.76 3.15
CA HIS A 285 -3.98 -11.03 4.10
C HIS A 285 -4.03 -11.76 5.44
N ALA A 286 -3.43 -11.18 6.47
CA ALA A 286 -3.49 -11.70 7.83
C ALA A 286 -4.71 -11.10 8.54
N LEU A 287 -5.64 -11.95 8.98
CA LEU A 287 -6.89 -11.57 9.63
C LEU A 287 -6.81 -11.80 11.14
N ALA A 288 -7.25 -10.83 11.94
CA ALA A 288 -7.31 -10.96 13.39
C ALA A 288 -8.56 -11.73 13.83
N LEU A 289 -8.37 -12.91 14.42
CA LEU A 289 -9.46 -13.81 14.80
C LEU A 289 -10.20 -13.36 16.07
N ASP A 290 -9.48 -12.78 17.04
CA ASP A 290 -10.05 -12.41 18.34
C ASP A 290 -10.54 -10.95 18.40
N GLU A 291 -10.54 -10.25 17.27
CA GLU A 291 -11.09 -8.89 17.18
C GLU A 291 -12.62 -8.91 17.34
N ARG A 292 -13.14 -8.06 18.24
CA ARG A 292 -14.56 -8.05 18.63
C ARG A 292 -15.28 -6.73 18.39
N ARG A 293 -14.56 -5.66 18.03
CA ARG A 293 -15.15 -4.33 17.83
C ARG A 293 -15.95 -4.33 16.53
N ARG A 294 -17.24 -4.00 16.59
CA ARG A 294 -18.16 -4.03 15.43
C ARG A 294 -17.68 -3.21 14.21
N HIS A 295 -16.96 -2.11 14.43
CA HIS A 295 -16.42 -1.28 13.33
C HIS A 295 -15.18 -1.88 12.65
N TYR A 296 -14.64 -2.95 13.21
CA TYR A 296 -13.55 -3.73 12.66
C TYR A 296 -14.13 -5.02 12.08
N GLU A 297 -15.13 -4.90 11.20
CA GLU A 297 -15.59 -6.02 10.39
C GLU A 297 -14.48 -6.45 9.41
N ASP A 298 -14.34 -7.74 9.19
CA ASP A 298 -13.30 -8.30 8.33
C ASP A 298 -13.50 -7.90 6.86
N TYR A 299 -12.54 -7.16 6.32
CA TYR A 299 -12.60 -6.71 4.93
C TYR A 299 -11.85 -7.66 4.00
N ARG A 300 -12.52 -8.75 3.62
CA ARG A 300 -11.94 -9.85 2.84
C ARG A 300 -11.69 -9.54 1.36
N PHE A 301 -10.82 -10.31 0.71
CA PHE A 301 -10.71 -10.36 -0.75
C PHE A 301 -12.00 -10.92 -1.39
N ASP A 302 -12.10 -10.83 -2.71
CA ASP A 302 -13.18 -11.47 -3.45
C ASP A 302 -13.02 -13.00 -3.41
N PRO A 303 -13.99 -13.77 -2.91
CA PRO A 303 -13.85 -15.22 -2.74
C PRO A 303 -13.55 -15.96 -4.05
N ALA A 304 -14.08 -15.48 -5.18
CA ALA A 304 -13.83 -16.11 -6.47
C ALA A 304 -12.36 -15.96 -6.89
N GLN A 305 -11.67 -14.88 -6.48
CA GLN A 305 -10.25 -14.69 -6.76
C GLN A 305 -9.33 -15.45 -5.80
N VAL A 306 -9.79 -15.71 -4.58
CA VAL A 306 -9.08 -16.58 -3.62
C VAL A 306 -9.15 -18.03 -4.11
N GLY A 307 -10.34 -18.56 -4.38
CA GLY A 307 -10.52 -19.96 -4.78
C GLY A 307 -9.98 -20.33 -6.17
N ARG A 308 -10.09 -19.43 -7.16
CA ARG A 308 -9.60 -19.71 -8.54
C ARG A 308 -8.13 -19.37 -8.77
N GLY A 309 -7.47 -18.75 -7.79
CA GLY A 309 -6.16 -18.14 -7.98
C GLY A 309 -4.96 -19.07 -7.83
N GLY A 310 -5.14 -20.37 -7.56
CA GLY A 310 -4.02 -21.30 -7.33
C GLY A 310 -3.07 -20.83 -6.22
N GLY A 311 -3.59 -20.23 -5.14
CA GLY A 311 -2.79 -19.65 -4.05
C GLY A 311 -2.22 -18.24 -4.33
N ARG A 312 -2.57 -17.63 -5.47
CA ARG A 312 -2.20 -16.23 -5.80
C ARG A 312 -2.62 -15.26 -4.71
N LEU A 313 -3.88 -15.34 -4.25
CA LEU A 313 -4.37 -14.60 -3.09
C LEU A 313 -4.63 -15.61 -1.97
N ARG A 314 -4.06 -15.37 -0.79
CA ARG A 314 -4.34 -16.16 0.43
C ARG A 314 -4.75 -15.23 1.55
N GLU A 315 -5.79 -15.63 2.27
CA GLU A 315 -6.24 -15.00 3.50
C GLU A 315 -6.10 -16.05 4.60
N MET A 316 -5.54 -15.65 5.74
CA MET A 316 -5.30 -16.58 6.83
C MET A 316 -5.64 -15.91 8.17
N TRP A 317 -6.30 -16.67 9.04
CA TRP A 317 -6.70 -16.23 10.38
C TRP A 317 -5.58 -16.46 11.39
N PHE A 318 -5.22 -15.42 12.14
CA PHE A 318 -4.18 -15.43 13.18
C PHE A 318 -4.82 -15.17 14.55
N PRO A 319 -4.25 -15.75 15.63
CA PRO A 319 -4.70 -15.47 16.99
C PRO A 319 -4.40 -14.00 17.34
N GLY A 320 -5.26 -13.41 18.17
CA GLY A 320 -5.11 -12.04 18.66
C GLY A 320 -6.09 -11.04 18.03
N VAL A 321 -6.11 -9.84 18.62
CA VAL A 321 -6.93 -8.70 18.15
C VAL A 321 -6.24 -7.93 17.02
N HIS A 322 -6.88 -6.89 16.49
CA HIS A 322 -6.36 -6.06 15.38
C HIS A 322 -4.89 -5.61 15.57
N SER A 323 -4.52 -5.20 16.79
CA SER A 323 -3.14 -4.79 17.10
C SER A 323 -2.18 -5.97 17.17
N ASP A 324 -2.63 -7.13 17.68
CA ASP A 324 -1.80 -8.32 17.84
C ASP A 324 -1.40 -8.93 16.50
N VAL A 325 -2.16 -8.68 15.44
CA VAL A 325 -1.83 -9.12 14.07
C VAL A 325 -1.09 -8.03 13.28
N GLY A 326 -1.39 -6.76 13.53
CA GLY A 326 -0.94 -5.66 12.68
C GLY A 326 0.16 -4.76 13.23
N GLY A 327 0.56 -4.92 14.48
CA GLY A 327 1.62 -4.12 15.10
C GLY A 327 2.15 -4.74 16.38
N THR A 328 3.10 -4.07 17.02
CA THR A 328 3.80 -4.56 18.21
C THR A 328 3.21 -3.88 19.45
N PRO A 329 2.24 -4.48 20.15
CA PRO A 329 1.87 -4.01 21.47
C PRO A 329 3.14 -3.85 22.34
N PRO A 330 3.29 -2.75 23.10
CA PRO A 330 4.53 -2.46 23.81
C PRO A 330 4.96 -3.53 24.82
N ASP A 331 4.02 -4.32 25.35
CA ASP A 331 4.25 -5.33 26.38
C ASP A 331 4.47 -6.75 25.86
N ASP A 332 3.84 -7.14 24.75
CA ASP A 332 4.04 -8.47 24.13
C ASP A 332 3.74 -8.39 22.62
N HIS A 333 4.74 -8.68 21.79
CA HIS A 333 4.64 -8.62 20.33
C HIS A 333 4.71 -9.98 19.64
N ARG A 334 4.73 -11.09 20.40
CA ARG A 334 4.93 -12.43 19.85
C ARG A 334 3.87 -12.82 18.79
N LEU A 335 2.60 -12.46 19.01
CA LEU A 335 1.53 -12.71 18.01
C LEU A 335 1.74 -11.90 16.73
N ALA A 336 2.28 -10.69 16.85
CA ALA A 336 2.54 -9.81 15.73
C ALA A 336 3.73 -10.25 14.90
N ASP A 337 4.70 -10.89 15.54
CA ASP A 337 5.88 -11.47 14.91
C ASP A 337 5.49 -12.63 14.00
N ILE A 338 4.57 -13.48 14.44
CA ILE A 338 4.01 -14.56 13.62
C ILE A 338 3.39 -13.99 12.33
N ALA A 339 2.53 -12.99 12.46
CA ALA A 339 1.86 -12.36 11.32
C ALA A 339 2.81 -11.55 10.42
N LEU A 340 3.82 -10.88 10.99
CA LEU A 340 4.86 -10.17 10.24
C LEU A 340 5.68 -11.17 9.42
N LYS A 341 6.22 -12.19 10.10
CA LYS A 341 7.05 -13.23 9.50
C LYS A 341 6.37 -13.87 8.31
N TRP A 342 5.11 -14.29 8.47
CA TRP A 342 4.37 -14.94 7.38
C TRP A 342 4.29 -14.07 6.12
N ILE A 343 3.96 -12.78 6.25
CA ILE A 343 3.86 -11.89 5.10
C ILE A 343 5.25 -11.54 4.53
N VAL A 344 6.25 -11.29 5.37
CA VAL A 344 7.60 -10.90 4.91
C VAL A 344 8.30 -12.06 4.23
N ASP A 345 8.21 -13.28 4.76
CA ASP A 345 8.82 -14.46 4.15
C ASP A 345 8.22 -14.76 2.78
N GLU A 346 6.90 -14.59 2.63
CA GLU A 346 6.21 -14.70 1.35
C GLU A 346 6.63 -13.61 0.35
N ALA A 347 7.01 -12.42 0.82
CA ALA A 347 7.54 -11.35 -0.02
C ALA A 347 9.02 -11.61 -0.40
N VAL A 348 9.82 -12.10 0.55
CA VAL A 348 11.22 -12.52 0.35
C VAL A 348 11.29 -13.65 -0.68
N ALA A 349 10.35 -14.60 -0.64
CA ALA A 349 10.22 -15.70 -1.61
C ALA A 349 9.97 -15.22 -3.04
N VAL A 350 9.49 -13.98 -3.24
CA VAL A 350 9.32 -13.36 -4.57
C VAL A 350 10.26 -12.19 -4.81
N GLY A 351 11.37 -12.12 -4.06
CA GLY A 351 12.50 -11.23 -4.33
C GLY A 351 12.54 -9.92 -3.55
N LEU A 352 11.70 -9.73 -2.53
CA LEU A 352 11.91 -8.61 -1.58
C LEU A 352 13.25 -8.82 -0.86
N ARG A 353 14.08 -7.76 -0.77
CA ARG A 353 15.35 -7.79 -0.05
C ARG A 353 15.20 -7.22 1.35
N VAL A 354 15.53 -8.01 2.36
CA VAL A 354 15.51 -7.58 3.77
C VAL A 354 16.90 -7.63 4.38
N ASP A 355 17.21 -6.73 5.30
CA ASP A 355 18.44 -6.80 6.11
C ASP A 355 18.28 -7.93 7.13
N GLY A 356 19.15 -8.94 7.07
CA GLY A 356 19.06 -10.11 7.94
C GLY A 356 19.30 -9.83 9.42
N ASN A 357 20.06 -8.78 9.76
CA ASN A 357 20.27 -8.39 11.15
C ASN A 357 19.03 -7.66 11.68
N ALA A 358 18.49 -6.71 10.92
CA ALA A 358 17.24 -6.05 11.28
C ALA A 358 16.09 -7.06 11.41
N TYR A 359 16.02 -8.06 10.51
CA TYR A 359 15.04 -9.13 10.60
C TYR A 359 15.15 -9.92 11.90
N ARG A 360 16.37 -10.34 12.25
CA ARG A 360 16.63 -11.05 13.50
C ARG A 360 16.32 -10.19 14.73
N GLU A 361 16.63 -8.90 14.70
CA GLU A 361 16.32 -7.98 15.80
C GLU A 361 14.80 -7.84 16.01
N HIS A 362 14.03 -7.79 14.93
CA HIS A 362 12.59 -7.69 15.02
C HIS A 362 11.89 -9.01 15.35
N VAL A 363 12.32 -10.14 14.78
CA VAL A 363 11.56 -11.41 14.77
C VAL A 363 12.30 -12.53 15.52
N SER A 364 13.48 -12.26 16.08
CA SER A 364 14.36 -13.22 16.79
C SER A 364 14.92 -14.38 15.95
N VAL A 365 14.51 -14.53 14.69
CA VAL A 365 14.94 -15.60 13.77
C VAL A 365 15.35 -15.01 12.40
N LEU A 366 15.87 -15.83 11.47
CA LEU A 366 16.06 -15.40 10.07
C LEU A 366 14.81 -15.72 9.22
N PRO A 367 14.67 -15.08 8.03
CA PRO A 367 13.62 -15.46 7.08
C PRO A 367 13.66 -16.97 6.78
N GLY A 368 12.49 -17.62 6.79
CA GLY A 368 12.36 -19.07 6.56
C GLY A 368 12.69 -19.99 7.75
N GLN A 369 13.20 -19.48 8.87
CA GLN A 369 13.38 -20.27 10.10
C GLN A 369 12.13 -20.24 10.97
N ASP A 370 11.79 -21.35 11.65
CA ASP A 370 10.62 -21.38 12.54
C ASP A 370 10.78 -20.47 13.76
N LEU A 371 9.68 -19.83 14.16
CA LEU A 371 9.62 -19.09 15.42
C LEU A 371 9.58 -20.07 16.60
N PRO A 372 10.08 -19.66 17.78
CA PRO A 372 9.86 -20.41 19.01
C PRO A 372 8.37 -20.68 19.25
N ALA A 373 8.03 -21.93 19.63
CA ALA A 373 6.64 -22.38 19.76
C ALA A 373 5.82 -21.55 20.78
N ASP A 374 6.48 -20.96 21.78
CA ASP A 374 5.85 -20.10 22.78
C ASP A 374 5.32 -18.77 22.20
N HIS A 375 5.68 -18.41 20.96
CA HIS A 375 5.11 -17.24 20.30
C HIS A 375 3.60 -17.36 20.15
N ALA A 376 3.08 -18.56 19.89
CA ALA A 376 1.65 -18.83 19.82
C ALA A 376 0.93 -18.55 21.15
N LEU A 377 1.67 -18.52 22.26
CA LEU A 377 1.19 -18.21 23.61
C LEU A 377 1.28 -16.72 23.97
N GLY A 378 1.66 -15.86 23.01
CA GLY A 378 1.64 -14.40 23.14
C GLY A 378 0.33 -13.87 23.74
N ARG A 379 0.39 -12.78 24.50
CA ARG A 379 -0.80 -12.19 25.12
C ARG A 379 -1.78 -11.72 24.04
N ILE A 380 -3.05 -12.14 24.16
CA ILE A 380 -4.15 -11.54 23.41
C ILE A 380 -4.58 -10.27 24.16
N HIS A 381 -4.39 -9.11 23.54
CA HIS A 381 -4.64 -7.85 24.23
C HIS A 381 -6.15 -7.57 24.32
N PRO A 382 -6.68 -7.22 25.50
CA PRO A 382 -8.11 -6.99 25.65
C PRO A 382 -8.53 -5.72 24.89
N ASN A 383 -9.65 -5.80 24.20
CA ASN A 383 -10.31 -4.62 23.67
C ASN A 383 -10.68 -3.68 24.82
N LYS A 384 -10.25 -2.40 24.76
CA LYS A 384 -10.52 -1.42 25.82
C LYS A 384 -12.03 -1.30 26.09
N ALA A 385 -12.43 -1.37 27.36
CA ALA A 385 -13.84 -1.31 27.80
C ALA A 385 -14.59 -0.04 27.34
N ALA A 386 -13.86 1.05 27.05
CA ALA A 386 -14.41 2.27 26.46
C ALA A 386 -15.21 2.01 25.17
N TRP A 387 -14.89 0.96 24.40
CA TRP A 387 -15.65 0.58 23.20
C TRP A 387 -17.05 0.04 23.50
N ALA A 388 -17.25 -0.65 24.63
CA ALA A 388 -18.58 -1.07 25.07
C ALA A 388 -19.43 0.13 25.51
N LEU A 389 -18.81 1.09 26.19
CA LEU A 389 -19.47 2.31 26.69
C LEU A 389 -19.96 3.24 25.56
N LEU A 390 -19.38 3.14 24.35
CA LEU A 390 -19.86 3.89 23.18
C LEU A 390 -21.16 3.33 22.58
N GLY A 391 -21.72 2.23 23.11
CA GLY A 391 -23.00 1.67 22.67
C GLY A 391 -22.96 0.96 21.31
N LEU A 392 -21.76 0.67 20.80
CA LEU A 392 -21.55 0.19 19.42
C LEU A 392 -21.55 -1.34 19.30
N GLY A 393 -21.68 -2.05 20.44
CA GLY A 393 -21.81 -3.50 20.52
C GLY A 393 -20.51 -4.26 20.21
N TRP A 394 -20.57 -5.57 20.45
CA TRP A 394 -19.50 -6.52 20.15
C TRP A 394 -19.95 -7.45 19.02
N HIS A 395 -19.04 -7.77 18.10
CA HIS A 395 -19.26 -8.73 17.02
C HIS A 395 -18.13 -9.75 17.06
N ARG A 396 -18.45 -11.05 17.11
CA ARG A 396 -17.41 -12.09 17.07
C ARG A 396 -17.13 -12.41 15.61
N ARG A 397 -15.87 -12.25 15.17
CA ARG A 397 -15.43 -12.78 13.87
C ARG A 397 -15.39 -14.31 13.95
N THR A 398 -15.69 -14.97 12.84
CA THR A 398 -15.69 -16.44 12.74
C THR A 398 -15.02 -16.82 11.44
N ALA A 399 -14.06 -17.74 11.49
CA ALA A 399 -13.51 -18.32 10.27
C ALA A 399 -14.60 -19.19 9.61
N GLY A 400 -14.81 -19.00 8.31
CA GLY A 400 -15.77 -19.79 7.54
C GLY A 400 -15.21 -21.16 7.15
N ASP A 401 -16.08 -22.05 6.69
CA ASP A 401 -15.68 -23.35 6.16
C ASP A 401 -14.75 -23.17 4.94
N GLY A 402 -13.56 -23.77 5.01
CA GLY A 402 -12.54 -23.67 3.96
C GLY A 402 -11.63 -22.44 4.07
N ASP A 403 -11.81 -21.59 5.08
CA ASP A 403 -10.84 -20.55 5.39
C ASP A 403 -9.52 -21.17 5.89
N GLU A 404 -8.39 -20.53 5.57
CA GLU A 404 -7.11 -20.94 6.13
C GLU A 404 -6.93 -20.35 7.53
N VAL A 405 -6.48 -21.18 8.47
CA VAL A 405 -6.15 -20.79 9.84
C VAL A 405 -4.67 -21.03 10.04
N HIS A 406 -3.95 -20.07 10.62
CA HIS A 406 -2.52 -20.20 10.86
C HIS A 406 -2.27 -21.26 11.95
N PRO A 407 -1.24 -22.12 11.84
CA PRO A 407 -0.93 -23.16 12.83
C PRO A 407 -0.86 -22.67 14.28
N SER A 408 -0.40 -21.43 14.50
CA SER A 408 -0.37 -20.81 15.82
C SER A 408 -1.73 -20.73 16.55
N VAL A 409 -2.86 -20.81 15.83
CA VAL A 409 -4.18 -20.93 16.45
C VAL A 409 -4.33 -22.31 17.09
N HIS A 410 -3.94 -23.37 16.39
CA HIS A 410 -3.98 -24.75 16.88
C HIS A 410 -2.97 -24.97 18.00
N ASP A 411 -1.73 -24.51 17.82
CA ASP A 411 -0.69 -24.58 18.86
C ASP A 411 -1.18 -23.97 20.17
N ARG A 412 -1.89 -22.83 20.09
CA ARG A 412 -2.49 -22.17 21.26
C ARG A 412 -3.65 -22.96 21.85
N VAL A 413 -4.54 -23.53 21.02
CA VAL A 413 -5.65 -24.37 21.49
C VAL A 413 -5.11 -25.59 22.25
N ASP A 414 -4.09 -26.23 21.71
CA ASP A 414 -3.51 -27.45 22.29
C ASP A 414 -2.76 -27.13 23.59
N ALA A 415 -1.92 -26.10 23.58
CA ALA A 415 -1.15 -25.72 24.76
C ALA A 415 -1.99 -25.16 25.93
N THR A 416 -3.20 -24.66 25.66
CA THR A 416 -4.10 -24.13 26.71
C THR A 416 -5.26 -25.08 27.03
N ARG A 417 -5.28 -26.29 26.47
CA ARG A 417 -6.41 -27.22 26.58
C ARG A 417 -6.80 -27.55 28.02
N ASP A 418 -5.78 -27.71 28.86
CA ASP A 418 -5.92 -28.10 30.27
C ASP A 418 -5.92 -26.89 31.24
N ASP A 419 -5.84 -25.66 30.71
CA ASP A 419 -5.90 -24.45 31.53
C ASP A 419 -7.31 -24.26 32.14
N PRO A 420 -7.44 -23.57 33.29
CA PRO A 420 -8.74 -23.20 33.85
C PRO A 420 -9.62 -22.38 32.90
N ARG A 421 -9.01 -21.72 31.91
CA ARG A 421 -9.67 -20.92 30.87
C ARG A 421 -9.00 -21.20 29.53
N PRO A 422 -9.33 -22.32 28.85
CA PRO A 422 -8.68 -22.69 27.61
C PRO A 422 -9.00 -21.71 26.49
N TYR A 423 -8.08 -21.54 25.54
CA TYR A 423 -8.33 -20.74 24.35
C TYR A 423 -9.35 -21.45 23.44
N ARG A 424 -10.48 -20.78 23.17
CA ARG A 424 -11.58 -21.30 22.35
C ARG A 424 -11.85 -20.38 21.17
N PRO A 425 -11.07 -20.46 20.09
CA PRO A 425 -11.23 -19.61 18.92
C PRO A 425 -12.56 -19.89 18.20
N PRO A 426 -13.16 -18.88 17.55
CA PRO A 426 -14.33 -19.05 16.69
C PRO A 426 -13.95 -19.65 15.32
N VAL A 427 -13.51 -20.91 15.31
CA VAL A 427 -13.20 -21.67 14.10
C VAL A 427 -14.10 -22.92 14.03
N PRO A 428 -14.42 -23.44 12.82
CA PRO A 428 -15.20 -24.66 12.68
C PRO A 428 -14.55 -25.85 13.40
N LEU A 429 -15.36 -26.76 13.97
CA LEU A 429 -14.88 -27.88 14.81
C LEU A 429 -13.85 -28.77 14.10
N GLY A 430 -13.98 -28.97 12.77
CA GLY A 430 -13.04 -29.76 11.97
C GLY A 430 -11.72 -29.04 11.65
N GLN A 431 -11.68 -27.71 11.79
CA GLN A 431 -10.44 -26.94 11.72
C GLN A 431 -9.80 -26.79 13.10
N ALA A 432 -10.58 -26.72 14.18
CA ALA A 432 -10.05 -26.64 15.55
C ALA A 432 -9.20 -27.86 15.96
N ALA A 433 -9.41 -29.00 15.31
CA ALA A 433 -8.85 -30.30 15.68
C ALA A 433 -8.04 -30.92 14.53
N THR A 434 -6.89 -30.34 14.18
CA THR A 434 -5.89 -31.03 13.33
C THR A 434 -4.46 -30.71 13.76
N SER A 435 -3.94 -31.50 14.71
CA SER A 435 -2.57 -32.05 14.63
C SER A 435 -2.50 -33.37 15.42
N ARG A 436 -2.28 -34.48 14.71
CA ARG A 436 -1.62 -35.69 15.19
C ARG A 436 -0.69 -36.15 14.09
#